data_AF-M7N0P7-F1
#
_entry.id   AF-M7N0P7-F1
#
_cell.length_a   1.000
_cell.length_b   1.000
_cell.length_c   1.000
_cell.angle_alpha   90.00
_cell.angle_beta   90.00
_cell.angle_gamma   90.00
#
_symmetry.space_group_name_H-M   'P 1'
#
loop_
_entity.id
_entity.type
_entity.pdbx_description
1 polymer ?
#
loop_
_entity_poly.entity_id
_entity_poly.type
_entity_poly.pdbx_seq_one_letter_code
_entity_poly.pdbx_strand_id
1 'polypeptide(L)'
;MHKLLFSLTLALGAISPLFGQSPQLQTPLGAFLDLNGQLIHGHADLDLAPADVLLISFNSQITPLPKYTDTYYRPDGSSVKGEILYTYGSGMISLKKDEKSKKEKIKHEVGGAVKRGVDSLVVADAFFHWVKQGWEKKNIPLPRMLLHVADTEAFSFFKTTHRGINNYVVYVKQTKMFVDLPVSFFKEFKEVAAALFTDYPDLLELLQKKELPHDDMPQLIRFIQYTDAFRSQKPLTYTADLKLTNAPSQIAYTAQVQRYEDQWRLDFSTPSGEKLFTEHYLYAKPQLKHGDFVWYYPASGIKRREYSVNLGEPSKSQYYYHPNGELQYGTLLSDKNKTLYLQVQSPDGQSLVDGKGTGTEQVYDQVIGRTLVREFQERKLTASYYIDEQGRKVYQLADHNASVKQLKLINKTLSSLSYYPKEDAKKGIEGLVLVRVLLDTSGKPEHTEVVRGITPAMNQAALTLFKDSFINMRFSAGRHQKEDVVQEVLVPVYFQRFYQPTTYYHHYNPFFNNPAFMPVTPPSIPRF
;
A
#
# COMPACT_ATOMS: atom_id res chain seq x y z
N MET A 1 33.06 -12.96 59.13
CA MET A 1 31.82 -13.64 58.66
C MET A 1 30.84 -12.56 58.22
N HIS A 2 30.37 -12.64 56.95
CA HIS A 2 29.21 -11.96 56.32
C HIS A 2 29.15 -10.41 56.44
N LYS A 3 29.59 -9.59 55.47
CA LYS A 3 29.10 -9.39 54.08
C LYS A 3 27.58 -9.53 53.94
N LEU A 4 26.86 -8.41 53.92
CA LEU A 4 25.51 -8.32 53.34
C LEU A 4 25.53 -7.34 52.16
N LEU A 5 25.04 -7.87 51.04
CA LEU A 5 25.05 -7.31 49.70
C LEU A 5 24.04 -6.16 49.56
N PHE A 6 24.47 -5.10 48.87
CA PHE A 6 23.59 -4.23 48.10
C PHE A 6 23.05 -5.02 46.89
N SER A 7 21.75 -5.30 46.87
CA SER A 7 21.07 -5.85 45.68
C SER A 7 20.71 -4.72 44.73
N LEU A 8 21.60 -4.47 43.77
CA LEU A 8 21.37 -3.66 42.58
C LEU A 8 20.33 -4.38 41.70
N THR A 9 19.08 -3.93 41.71
CA THR A 9 18.04 -4.46 40.81
C THR A 9 18.20 -3.76 39.45
N LEU A 10 19.04 -4.34 38.58
CA LEU A 10 19.01 -4.03 37.15
C LEU A 10 17.68 -4.53 36.58
N ALA A 11 16.78 -3.61 36.25
CA ALA A 11 15.68 -3.88 35.34
C ALA A 11 16.24 -3.98 33.90
N LEU A 12 16.86 -5.12 33.59
CA LEU A 12 17.09 -5.56 32.22
C LEU A 12 15.73 -5.97 31.63
N GLY A 13 15.04 -5.00 31.03
CA GLY A 13 13.89 -5.27 30.18
C GLY A 13 14.36 -6.04 28.94
N ALA A 14 14.04 -7.33 28.92
CA ALA A 14 14.32 -8.22 27.81
C ALA A 14 13.66 -7.71 26.51
N ILE A 15 14.50 -7.36 25.54
CA ILE A 15 14.10 -7.20 24.14
C ILE A 15 13.63 -8.57 23.65
N SER A 16 12.32 -8.76 23.56
CA SER A 16 11.74 -9.91 22.90
C SER A 16 11.90 -9.74 21.38
N PRO A 17 12.47 -10.71 20.65
CA PRO A 17 12.43 -10.71 19.19
C PRO A 17 11.06 -11.24 18.77
N LEU A 18 10.05 -10.38 18.74
CA LEU A 18 8.73 -10.74 18.21
C LEU A 18 8.75 -10.56 16.68
N PHE A 19 8.84 -11.71 16.01
CA PHE A 19 8.38 -12.05 14.68
C PHE A 19 7.79 -10.91 13.81
N GLY A 20 8.47 -10.64 12.68
CA GLY A 20 7.86 -10.27 11.40
C GLY A 20 6.93 -9.05 11.39
N GLN A 21 7.38 -7.91 11.90
CA GLN A 21 6.62 -6.67 11.70
C GLN A 21 6.83 -6.15 10.27
N SER A 22 5.76 -6.22 9.47
CA SER A 22 5.61 -5.30 8.33
C SER A 22 5.65 -3.86 8.88
N PRO A 23 6.24 -2.89 8.15
CA PRO A 23 6.46 -1.55 8.64
C PRO A 23 5.10 -0.94 8.88
N GLN A 24 4.81 -0.71 10.15
CA GLN A 24 3.59 -0.05 10.57
C GLN A 24 3.53 1.32 9.89
N LEU A 25 2.34 1.70 9.49
CA LEU A 25 2.08 3.02 8.94
C LEU A 25 2.29 4.05 10.03
N GLN A 26 2.84 5.20 9.63
CA GLN A 26 3.19 6.29 10.53
C GLN A 26 4.22 5.95 11.61
N THR A 27 5.07 4.93 11.38
CA THR A 27 6.30 4.84 12.18
C THR A 27 7.11 6.12 11.96
N PRO A 28 7.50 6.83 13.04
CA PRO A 28 8.42 7.95 12.93
C PRO A 28 9.71 7.45 12.28
N LEU A 29 10.09 8.06 11.17
CA LEU A 29 11.36 7.80 10.49
C LEU A 29 12.43 8.81 10.87
N GLY A 30 12.00 10.02 11.22
CA GLY A 30 12.86 11.19 11.21
C GLY A 30 12.77 11.95 9.89
N ALA A 31 13.43 13.10 9.85
CA ALA A 31 13.43 14.02 8.74
C ALA A 31 14.52 13.63 7.74
N PHE A 32 14.09 13.36 6.51
CA PHE A 32 14.96 12.97 5.40
C PHE A 32 14.52 13.62 4.10
N LEU A 33 15.40 13.61 3.11
CA LEU A 33 15.04 13.83 1.72
C LEU A 33 15.27 12.55 0.92
N ASP A 34 14.32 12.24 0.04
CA ASP A 34 14.45 11.13 -0.89
C ASP A 34 15.40 11.48 -2.06
N LEU A 35 15.64 10.50 -2.95
CA LEU A 35 16.45 10.69 -4.17
C LEU A 35 16.02 11.86 -5.06
N ASN A 36 14.77 12.29 -4.97
CA ASN A 36 14.19 13.37 -5.77
C ASN A 36 14.25 14.73 -5.06
N GLY A 37 14.78 14.77 -3.83
CA GLY A 37 14.74 15.94 -2.97
C GLY A 37 13.34 16.20 -2.39
N GLN A 38 12.45 15.21 -2.37
CA GLN A 38 11.18 15.32 -1.67
C GLN A 38 11.42 15.17 -0.18
N LEU A 39 10.94 16.16 0.58
CA LEU A 39 11.07 16.17 2.03
C LEU A 39 10.09 15.18 2.68
N ILE A 40 10.62 14.33 3.54
CA ILE A 40 9.85 13.44 4.42
C ILE A 40 9.77 14.12 5.79
N HIS A 41 8.57 14.57 6.15
CA HIS A 41 8.30 15.29 7.38
C HIS A 41 8.17 14.35 8.60
N GLY A 42 9.24 13.64 8.92
CA GLY A 42 9.35 12.83 10.13
C GLY A 42 8.68 11.44 10.05
N HIS A 43 7.76 11.19 9.12
CA HIS A 43 6.96 9.96 9.07
C HIS A 43 6.86 9.40 7.64
N ALA A 44 6.78 8.08 7.55
CA ALA A 44 6.51 7.37 6.30
C ALA A 44 5.01 7.29 6.03
N ASP A 45 4.46 8.33 5.41
CA ASP A 45 3.04 8.38 5.10
C ASP A 45 2.62 7.44 3.97
N LEU A 46 1.33 7.17 3.89
CA LEU A 46 0.70 6.31 2.88
C LEU A 46 0.89 6.77 1.45
N ASP A 47 0.90 8.07 1.29
CA ASP A 47 1.06 8.76 0.03
C ASP A 47 2.54 9.04 -0.25
N LEU A 48 3.47 8.43 0.52
CA LEU A 48 4.88 8.41 0.15
C LEU A 48 5.03 7.62 -1.15
N ALA A 49 5.35 8.35 -2.20
CA ALA A 49 5.28 7.85 -3.56
C ALA A 49 6.49 8.34 -4.37
N PRO A 50 7.71 7.85 -4.04
CA PRO A 50 8.94 8.38 -4.61
C PRO A 50 8.96 8.22 -6.12
N ALA A 51 9.38 9.27 -6.84
CA ALA A 51 9.40 9.24 -8.31
C ALA A 51 10.47 8.28 -8.84
N ASP A 52 11.68 8.38 -8.31
CA ASP A 52 12.79 7.46 -8.59
C ASP A 52 12.91 6.39 -7.50
N VAL A 53 12.91 5.11 -7.93
CA VAL A 53 13.05 3.92 -7.06
C VAL A 53 14.01 2.89 -7.63
N LEU A 54 14.72 2.16 -6.77
CA LEU A 54 15.43 0.93 -7.12
C LEU A 54 14.45 -0.24 -7.10
N LEU A 55 14.25 -0.88 -8.25
CA LEU A 55 13.19 -1.85 -8.45
C LEU A 55 13.72 -3.29 -8.44
N ILE A 56 13.34 -4.05 -7.41
CA ILE A 56 13.62 -5.49 -7.32
C ILE A 56 12.35 -6.24 -7.67
N SER A 57 12.36 -6.86 -8.84
CA SER A 57 11.21 -7.60 -9.36
C SER A 57 11.42 -9.11 -9.22
N PHE A 58 10.46 -9.81 -8.63
CA PHE A 58 10.41 -11.26 -8.69
C PHE A 58 9.57 -11.69 -9.90
N ASN A 59 10.21 -12.35 -10.88
CA ASN A 59 9.52 -12.98 -11.99
C ASN A 59 9.38 -14.48 -11.75
N SER A 60 8.14 -14.93 -11.51
CA SER A 60 7.82 -16.34 -11.23
C SER A 60 8.09 -17.30 -12.40
N GLN A 61 8.33 -16.79 -13.61
CA GLN A 61 8.71 -17.61 -14.78
C GLN A 61 10.20 -17.98 -14.79
N ILE A 62 11.05 -17.09 -14.25
CA ILE A 62 12.51 -17.25 -14.29
C ILE A 62 12.99 -17.90 -12.98
N THR A 63 12.39 -17.51 -11.86
CA THR A 63 12.63 -18.16 -10.56
C THR A 63 11.34 -18.89 -10.17
N PRO A 64 11.26 -20.22 -10.35
CA PRO A 64 10.09 -20.95 -9.88
C PRO A 64 9.96 -20.70 -8.37
N LEU A 65 8.79 -20.22 -7.95
CA LEU A 65 8.38 -20.42 -6.55
C LEU A 65 8.58 -21.91 -6.28
N PRO A 66 9.10 -22.32 -5.11
CA PRO A 66 9.14 -23.75 -4.83
C PRO A 66 7.73 -24.26 -4.97
N LYS A 67 7.58 -25.17 -5.92
CA LYS A 67 6.36 -25.88 -6.23
C LYS A 67 5.81 -26.41 -4.89
N TYR A 68 4.49 -26.60 -4.77
CA TYR A 68 3.85 -27.30 -3.64
C TYR A 68 3.41 -26.50 -2.40
N THR A 69 3.01 -25.23 -2.51
CA THR A 69 2.41 -24.46 -1.38
C THR A 69 0.90 -24.32 -1.41
N ASP A 70 0.20 -24.82 -2.43
CA ASP A 70 -1.25 -24.66 -2.51
C ASP A 70 -1.95 -25.69 -1.61
N THR A 71 -3.16 -25.34 -1.17
CA THR A 71 -4.01 -26.24 -0.37
C THR A 71 -5.38 -26.33 -1.01
N TYR A 72 -5.83 -27.55 -1.32
CA TYR A 72 -7.21 -27.83 -1.71
C TYR A 72 -7.99 -28.29 -0.48
N TYR A 73 -9.10 -27.63 -0.19
CA TYR A 73 -10.05 -27.96 0.85
C TYR A 73 -11.25 -28.65 0.21
N ARG A 74 -11.59 -29.83 0.72
CA ARG A 74 -12.80 -30.57 0.33
C ARG A 74 -14.01 -30.08 1.13
N PRO A 75 -15.24 -30.34 0.64
CA PRO A 75 -16.47 -29.98 1.35
C PRO A 75 -16.60 -30.64 2.73
N ASP A 76 -15.96 -31.80 2.92
CA ASP A 76 -15.91 -32.53 4.19
C ASP A 76 -14.93 -31.91 5.22
N GLY A 77 -14.27 -30.81 4.88
CA GLY A 77 -13.29 -30.12 5.72
C GLY A 77 -11.87 -30.70 5.65
N SER A 78 -11.67 -31.83 4.98
CA SER A 78 -10.34 -32.37 4.74
C SER A 78 -9.55 -31.49 3.76
N SER A 79 -8.21 -31.53 3.82
CA SER A 79 -7.38 -30.76 2.90
C SER A 79 -6.19 -31.55 2.37
N VAL A 80 -5.73 -31.17 1.18
CA VAL A 80 -4.55 -31.73 0.52
C VAL A 80 -3.63 -30.61 0.10
N LYS A 81 -2.35 -30.71 0.46
CA LYS A 81 -1.30 -29.79 0.03
C LYS A 81 -0.60 -30.29 -1.23
N GLY A 82 -0.29 -29.37 -2.14
CA GLY A 82 0.42 -29.68 -3.38
C GLY A 82 0.42 -28.51 -4.35
N GLU A 83 1.08 -28.67 -5.48
CA GLU A 83 1.03 -27.72 -6.59
C GLU A 83 -0.27 -27.99 -7.33
N ILE A 84 -1.17 -27.01 -7.29
CA ILE A 84 -2.41 -27.11 -8.04
C ILE A 84 -2.12 -26.69 -9.48
N LEU A 85 -2.64 -27.44 -10.44
CA LEU A 85 -2.55 -27.14 -11.86
C LEU A 85 -3.98 -27.06 -12.35
N TYR A 86 -4.40 -25.86 -12.72
CA TYR A 86 -5.74 -25.62 -13.23
C TYR A 86 -5.70 -25.49 -14.76
N THR A 87 -6.58 -26.21 -15.43
CA THR A 87 -6.77 -26.09 -16.88
C THR A 87 -8.08 -25.38 -17.17
N TYR A 88 -7.98 -24.17 -17.75
CA TYR A 88 -9.13 -23.40 -18.20
C TYR A 88 -9.92 -24.16 -19.27
N GLY A 89 -11.23 -24.28 -19.09
CA GLY A 89 -12.15 -24.92 -20.04
C GLY A 89 -12.55 -26.36 -19.68
N SER A 90 -11.72 -27.11 -18.96
CA SER A 90 -12.06 -28.48 -18.55
C SER A 90 -12.57 -28.57 -17.11
N GLY A 91 -12.52 -27.48 -16.33
CA GLY A 91 -12.87 -27.49 -14.91
C GLY A 91 -12.02 -28.46 -14.08
N MET A 92 -10.85 -28.88 -14.59
CA MET A 92 -10.02 -29.88 -13.94
C MET A 92 -8.97 -29.21 -13.06
N ILE A 93 -8.97 -29.60 -11.79
CA ILE A 93 -7.90 -29.33 -10.84
C ILE A 93 -7.03 -30.57 -10.81
N SER A 94 -5.75 -30.45 -11.16
CA SER A 94 -4.77 -31.51 -10.91
C SER A 94 -3.88 -31.08 -9.77
N LEU A 95 -3.50 -32.00 -8.90
CA LEU A 95 -2.57 -31.76 -7.82
C LEU A 95 -1.32 -32.58 -8.04
N LYS A 96 -0.17 -31.94 -7.83
CA LYS A 96 1.12 -32.61 -7.82
C LYS A 96 1.70 -32.43 -6.43
N LYS A 97 2.01 -33.50 -5.69
CA LYS A 97 2.49 -33.40 -4.29
C LYS A 97 3.96 -32.97 -4.20
N ASP A 98 4.78 -33.45 -5.13
CA ASP A 98 6.21 -33.15 -5.24
C ASP A 98 6.67 -33.37 -6.70
N GLU A 99 7.94 -33.11 -7.02
CA GLU A 99 8.43 -33.19 -8.41
C GLU A 99 8.37 -34.60 -9.00
N LYS A 100 8.53 -35.62 -8.17
CA LYS A 100 8.56 -37.05 -8.53
C LYS A 100 7.16 -37.68 -8.51
N SER A 101 6.22 -37.07 -7.79
CA SER A 101 4.82 -37.50 -7.74
C SER A 101 4.13 -37.33 -9.10
N LYS A 102 3.32 -38.33 -9.46
CA LYS A 102 2.40 -38.24 -10.60
C LYS A 102 1.34 -37.17 -10.31
N LYS A 103 0.86 -36.50 -11.36
CA LYS A 103 -0.29 -35.60 -11.25
C LYS A 103 -1.52 -36.43 -10.86
N GLU A 104 -2.11 -36.11 -9.73
CA GLU A 104 -3.38 -36.66 -9.27
C GLU A 104 -4.50 -35.74 -9.79
N LYS A 105 -5.46 -36.30 -10.54
CA LYS A 105 -6.63 -35.52 -10.94
C LYS A 105 -7.57 -35.44 -9.75
N ILE A 106 -7.88 -34.22 -9.32
CA ILE A 106 -8.90 -33.97 -8.32
C ILE A 106 -10.20 -33.72 -9.07
N LYS A 107 -11.20 -34.59 -8.82
CA LYS A 107 -12.58 -34.26 -9.21
C LYS A 107 -12.97 -33.01 -8.44
N HIS A 108 -13.42 -31.99 -9.15
CA HIS A 108 -13.99 -30.82 -8.50
C HIS A 108 -15.20 -31.28 -7.68
N GLU A 109 -15.18 -30.99 -6.39
CA GLU A 109 -16.33 -31.25 -5.51
C GLU A 109 -17.01 -29.91 -5.27
N VAL A 110 -18.33 -29.92 -5.35
CA VAL A 110 -19.16 -28.73 -5.11
C VAL A 110 -18.91 -28.25 -3.69
N GLY A 111 -18.55 -26.98 -3.52
CA GLY A 111 -18.15 -26.44 -2.21
C GLY A 111 -16.68 -26.67 -1.84
N GLY A 112 -15.89 -27.30 -2.71
CA GLY A 112 -14.44 -27.34 -2.57
C GLY A 112 -13.81 -25.96 -2.76
N ALA A 113 -12.70 -25.71 -2.06
CA ALA A 113 -11.96 -24.45 -2.12
C ALA A 113 -10.47 -24.69 -2.39
N VAL A 114 -9.84 -23.78 -3.12
CA VAL A 114 -8.41 -23.78 -3.38
C VAL A 114 -7.80 -22.53 -2.76
N LYS A 115 -6.80 -22.70 -1.90
CA LYS A 115 -5.93 -21.62 -1.45
C LYS A 115 -4.59 -21.69 -2.18
N ARG A 116 -4.27 -20.64 -2.93
CA ARG A 116 -3.00 -20.47 -3.64
C ARG A 116 -2.33 -19.18 -3.19
N GLY A 117 -1.27 -19.29 -2.40
CA GLY A 117 -0.67 -18.12 -1.76
C GLY A 117 -1.72 -17.39 -0.90
N VAL A 118 -2.07 -16.17 -1.32
CA VAL A 118 -3.11 -15.33 -0.70
C VAL A 118 -4.48 -15.45 -1.38
N ASP A 119 -4.54 -16.00 -2.59
CA ASP A 119 -5.78 -16.12 -3.33
C ASP A 119 -6.60 -17.32 -2.85
N SER A 120 -7.90 -17.13 -2.83
CA SER A 120 -8.86 -18.19 -2.54
C SER A 120 -9.82 -18.34 -3.70
N LEU A 121 -9.98 -19.57 -4.19
CA LEU A 121 -10.95 -19.92 -5.21
C LEU A 121 -11.97 -20.90 -4.62
N VAL A 122 -13.21 -20.81 -5.06
CA VAL A 122 -14.26 -21.76 -4.70
C VAL A 122 -14.86 -22.38 -5.95
N VAL A 123 -15.42 -23.58 -5.82
CA VAL A 123 -16.10 -24.28 -6.90
C VAL A 123 -17.62 -24.15 -6.73
N ALA A 124 -18.30 -23.66 -7.77
CA ALA A 124 -19.76 -23.59 -7.85
C ALA A 124 -20.27 -24.35 -9.08
N ASP A 125 -21.31 -25.16 -8.92
CA ASP A 125 -21.92 -26.00 -9.96
C ASP A 125 -23.32 -25.53 -10.39
N ALA A 126 -23.88 -24.56 -9.68
CA ALA A 126 -25.15 -23.95 -9.99
C ALA A 126 -25.11 -22.45 -9.68
N PHE A 127 -25.81 -21.68 -10.49
CA PHE A 127 -26.10 -20.28 -10.20
C PHE A 127 -27.61 -20.07 -10.18
N PHE A 128 -28.05 -19.20 -9.29
CA PHE A 128 -29.39 -18.65 -9.32
C PHE A 128 -29.39 -17.42 -10.21
N HIS A 129 -30.44 -17.28 -11.01
CA HIS A 129 -30.68 -16.11 -11.84
C HIS A 129 -32.08 -15.59 -11.54
N TRP A 130 -32.24 -14.28 -11.69
CA TRP A 130 -33.53 -13.63 -11.48
C TRP A 130 -34.40 -13.78 -12.73
N VAL A 131 -35.62 -14.26 -12.55
CA VAL A 131 -36.68 -14.29 -13.56
C VAL A 131 -37.89 -13.52 -13.04
N LYS A 132 -38.89 -13.27 -13.90
CA LYS A 132 -40.10 -12.51 -13.54
C LYS A 132 -40.84 -13.03 -12.29
N GLN A 133 -40.65 -14.30 -11.92
CA GLN A 133 -41.32 -14.96 -10.78
C GLN A 133 -40.38 -15.26 -9.60
N GLY A 134 -39.13 -14.78 -9.60
CA GLY A 134 -38.18 -14.96 -8.49
C GLY A 134 -36.85 -15.60 -8.90
N TRP A 135 -36.21 -16.31 -7.97
CA TRP A 135 -34.92 -16.96 -8.18
C TRP A 135 -35.09 -18.34 -8.82
N GLU A 136 -34.50 -18.55 -10.00
CA GLU A 136 -34.44 -19.87 -10.65
C GLU A 136 -33.03 -20.45 -10.60
N LYS A 137 -32.92 -21.71 -10.15
CA LYS A 137 -31.65 -22.43 -10.13
C LYS A 137 -31.30 -22.91 -11.54
N LYS A 138 -30.16 -22.48 -12.05
CA LYS A 138 -29.57 -22.98 -13.29
C LYS A 138 -28.36 -23.83 -12.98
N ASN A 139 -28.48 -25.14 -13.22
CA ASN A 139 -27.34 -26.04 -13.14
C ASN A 139 -26.37 -25.72 -14.27
N ILE A 140 -25.08 -25.66 -13.94
CA ILE A 140 -24.02 -25.39 -14.90
C ILE A 140 -23.49 -26.76 -15.35
N PRO A 141 -23.38 -27.04 -16.65
CA PRO A 141 -22.90 -28.32 -17.15
C PRO A 141 -21.49 -28.68 -16.66
N LEU A 142 -20.69 -27.66 -16.33
CA LEU A 142 -19.34 -27.78 -15.78
C LEU A 142 -19.18 -26.83 -14.59
N PRO A 143 -18.82 -27.32 -13.40
CA PRO A 143 -18.57 -26.47 -12.24
C PRO A 143 -17.51 -25.41 -12.54
N ARG A 144 -17.79 -24.17 -12.11
CA ARG A 144 -16.95 -23.01 -12.33
C ARG A 144 -16.10 -22.75 -11.11
N MET A 145 -14.83 -22.42 -11.36
CA MET A 145 -13.99 -21.83 -10.35
C MET A 145 -14.26 -20.33 -10.28
N LEU A 146 -14.44 -19.86 -9.06
CA LEU A 146 -14.75 -18.50 -8.72
C LEU A 146 -13.60 -17.95 -7.89
N LEU A 147 -12.98 -16.87 -8.34
CA LEU A 147 -11.98 -16.15 -7.56
C LEU A 147 -12.71 -15.30 -6.51
N HIS A 148 -12.37 -15.48 -5.24
CA HIS A 148 -12.88 -14.61 -4.17
C HIS A 148 -12.37 -13.18 -4.36
N VAL A 149 -13.26 -12.21 -4.21
CA VAL A 149 -12.97 -10.78 -4.39
C VAL A 149 -13.06 -10.05 -3.05
N ALA A 150 -14.16 -10.22 -2.33
CA ALA A 150 -14.44 -9.49 -1.10
C ALA A 150 -15.55 -10.16 -0.28
N ASP A 151 -15.61 -9.82 1.01
CA ASP A 151 -16.71 -10.18 1.90
C ASP A 151 -17.37 -8.94 2.49
N THR A 152 -18.65 -9.09 2.84
CA THR A 152 -19.48 -8.16 3.61
C THR A 152 -20.25 -8.94 4.68
N GLU A 153 -21.12 -8.32 5.47
CA GLU A 153 -21.90 -9.09 6.46
C GLU A 153 -22.86 -10.08 5.78
N ALA A 154 -23.55 -9.64 4.72
CA ALA A 154 -24.55 -10.44 4.01
C ALA A 154 -24.00 -11.24 2.81
N PHE A 155 -22.88 -10.82 2.22
CA PHE A 155 -22.42 -11.34 0.93
C PHE A 155 -20.96 -11.76 0.90
N SER A 156 -20.65 -12.67 -0.02
CA SER A 156 -19.28 -12.91 -0.50
C SER A 156 -19.27 -12.71 -2.01
N PHE A 157 -18.37 -11.86 -2.50
CA PHE A 157 -18.25 -11.51 -3.91
C PHE A 157 -17.17 -12.34 -4.57
N PHE A 158 -17.46 -12.81 -5.77
CA PHE A 158 -16.54 -13.60 -6.56
C PHE A 158 -16.52 -13.12 -8.02
N LYS A 159 -15.44 -13.47 -8.72
CA LYS A 159 -15.29 -13.26 -10.15
C LYS A 159 -15.10 -14.59 -10.86
N THR A 160 -15.79 -14.78 -11.98
CA THR A 160 -15.59 -15.98 -12.81
C THR A 160 -14.21 -15.92 -13.48
N THR A 161 -13.50 -17.03 -13.51
CA THR A 161 -12.16 -17.08 -14.11
C THR A 161 -12.19 -17.32 -15.64
N HIS A 162 -13.35 -17.57 -16.24
CA HIS A 162 -13.50 -17.90 -17.67
C HIS A 162 -13.20 -16.71 -18.60
N ARG A 163 -12.51 -16.96 -19.73
CA ARG A 163 -12.23 -15.94 -20.76
C ARG A 163 -13.52 -15.36 -21.36
N GLY A 164 -13.52 -14.05 -21.61
CA GLY A 164 -14.52 -13.37 -22.43
C GLY A 164 -15.82 -13.00 -21.73
N ILE A 165 -15.99 -13.37 -20.46
CA ILE A 165 -17.17 -13.04 -19.66
C ILE A 165 -16.67 -12.59 -18.28
N ASN A 166 -16.59 -11.28 -18.05
CA ASN A 166 -16.30 -10.70 -16.74
C ASN A 166 -17.57 -10.73 -15.88
N ASN A 167 -18.06 -11.92 -15.51
CA ASN A 167 -19.20 -12.01 -14.60
C ASN A 167 -18.75 -12.01 -13.15
N TYR A 168 -19.46 -11.22 -12.36
CA TYR A 168 -19.39 -11.28 -10.91
C TYR A 168 -20.45 -12.25 -10.42
N VAL A 169 -20.12 -13.01 -9.39
CA VAL A 169 -21.05 -13.91 -8.71
C VAL A 169 -21.10 -13.49 -7.26
N VAL A 170 -22.31 -13.40 -6.70
CA VAL A 170 -22.53 -13.09 -5.29
C VAL A 170 -23.01 -14.34 -4.59
N TYR A 171 -22.31 -14.74 -3.55
CA TYR A 171 -22.82 -15.70 -2.59
C TYR A 171 -23.60 -14.98 -1.50
N VAL A 172 -24.90 -15.26 -1.40
CA VAL A 172 -25.79 -14.71 -0.37
C VAL A 172 -25.70 -15.61 0.85
N LYS A 173 -25.12 -15.11 1.94
CA LYS A 173 -24.77 -15.94 3.11
C LYS A 173 -25.99 -16.53 3.81
N GLN A 174 -27.07 -15.76 3.91
CA GLN A 174 -28.31 -16.17 4.58
C GLN A 174 -28.97 -17.36 3.87
N THR A 175 -29.07 -17.29 2.54
CA THR A 175 -29.75 -18.30 1.72
C THR A 175 -28.82 -19.36 1.15
N LYS A 176 -27.50 -19.16 1.29
CA LYS A 176 -26.43 -20.02 0.76
C LYS A 176 -26.51 -20.19 -0.77
N MET A 177 -26.96 -19.15 -1.46
CA MET A 177 -27.12 -19.16 -2.93
C MET A 177 -25.97 -18.43 -3.61
N PHE A 178 -25.42 -19.02 -4.68
CA PHE A 178 -24.59 -18.28 -5.63
C PHE A 178 -25.49 -17.66 -6.70
N VAL A 179 -25.40 -16.35 -6.89
CA VAL A 179 -26.23 -15.57 -7.81
C VAL A 179 -25.34 -14.91 -8.84
N ASP A 180 -25.66 -15.08 -10.12
CA ASP A 180 -24.93 -14.43 -11.22
C ASP A 180 -25.34 -12.96 -11.31
N LEU A 181 -24.37 -12.05 -11.37
CA LEU A 181 -24.60 -10.62 -11.60
C LEU A 181 -24.36 -10.31 -13.08
N PRO A 182 -25.41 -9.98 -13.86
CA PRO A 182 -25.29 -9.69 -15.29
C PRO A 182 -24.77 -8.27 -15.53
N VAL A 183 -23.54 -7.98 -15.08
CA VAL A 183 -22.92 -6.64 -15.13
C VAL A 183 -22.82 -6.04 -16.53
N SER A 184 -22.86 -6.87 -17.59
CA SER A 184 -22.83 -6.41 -18.98
C SER A 184 -24.19 -5.87 -19.47
N PHE A 185 -25.27 -6.09 -18.73
CA PHE A 185 -26.62 -5.76 -19.16
C PHE A 185 -27.36 -4.97 -18.07
N PHE A 186 -27.40 -3.64 -18.20
CA PHE A 186 -27.91 -2.73 -17.17
C PHE A 186 -29.32 -3.06 -16.68
N LYS A 187 -30.23 -3.45 -17.58
CA LYS A 187 -31.64 -3.71 -17.22
C LYS A 187 -31.75 -4.94 -16.33
N GLU A 188 -31.15 -6.04 -16.76
CA GLU A 188 -31.08 -7.31 -16.05
C GLU A 188 -30.33 -7.14 -14.73
N PHE A 189 -29.23 -6.38 -14.73
CA PHE A 189 -28.49 -6.05 -13.52
C PHE A 189 -29.37 -5.31 -12.52
N LYS A 190 -30.11 -4.29 -12.96
CA LYS A 190 -30.98 -3.50 -12.09
C LYS A 190 -32.06 -4.35 -11.42
N GLU A 191 -32.66 -5.27 -12.15
CA GLU A 191 -33.66 -6.21 -11.61
C GLU A 191 -33.04 -7.15 -10.56
N VAL A 192 -31.88 -7.73 -10.87
CA VAL A 192 -31.13 -8.60 -9.95
C VAL A 192 -30.66 -7.83 -8.71
N ALA A 193 -30.14 -6.61 -8.89
CA ALA A 193 -29.67 -5.75 -7.81
C ALA A 193 -30.83 -5.34 -6.89
N ALA A 194 -31.99 -4.98 -7.43
CA ALA A 194 -33.18 -4.66 -6.65
C ALA A 194 -33.67 -5.85 -5.80
N ALA A 195 -33.49 -7.08 -6.29
CA ALA A 195 -33.83 -8.30 -5.55
C ALA A 195 -32.77 -8.70 -4.52
N LEU A 196 -31.49 -8.44 -4.78
CA LEU A 196 -30.38 -8.84 -3.89
C LEU A 196 -30.09 -7.83 -2.79
N PHE A 197 -30.12 -6.54 -3.13
CA PHE A 197 -29.63 -5.47 -2.27
C PHE A 197 -30.78 -4.67 -1.66
N THR A 198 -31.89 -5.34 -1.32
CA THR A 198 -33.09 -4.73 -0.71
C THR A 198 -32.77 -3.97 0.57
N ASP A 199 -31.79 -4.46 1.34
CA ASP A 199 -31.36 -3.84 2.58
C ASP A 199 -30.48 -2.60 2.33
N TYR A 200 -30.15 -2.26 1.08
CA TYR A 200 -29.28 -1.15 0.68
C TYR A 200 -30.05 -0.14 -0.20
N PRO A 201 -31.08 0.55 0.32
CA PRO A 201 -31.91 1.45 -0.46
C PRO A 201 -31.11 2.57 -1.15
N ASP A 202 -30.11 3.13 -0.46
CA ASP A 202 -29.25 4.16 -1.01
C ASP A 202 -28.42 3.66 -2.22
N LEU A 203 -27.94 2.41 -2.17
CA LEU A 203 -27.24 1.78 -3.30
C LEU A 203 -28.18 1.68 -4.51
N LEU A 204 -29.42 1.25 -4.28
CA LEU A 204 -30.42 1.13 -5.33
C LEU A 204 -30.77 2.49 -5.92
N GLU A 205 -30.85 3.54 -5.11
CA GLU A 205 -31.07 4.91 -5.56
C GLU A 205 -29.90 5.40 -6.44
N LEU A 206 -28.65 5.21 -6.00
CA LEU A 206 -27.46 5.58 -6.77
C LEU A 206 -27.38 4.87 -8.13
N LEU A 207 -27.73 3.58 -8.16
CA LEU A 207 -27.82 2.80 -9.39
C LEU A 207 -28.94 3.32 -10.32
N GLN A 208 -30.07 3.73 -9.76
CA GLN A 208 -31.18 4.30 -10.52
C GLN A 208 -30.81 5.66 -11.15
N LYS A 209 -30.12 6.52 -10.39
CA LYS A 209 -29.62 7.83 -10.85
C LYS A 209 -28.38 7.72 -11.77
N LYS A 210 -27.79 6.53 -11.89
CA LYS A 210 -26.53 6.26 -12.63
C LYS A 210 -25.32 7.01 -12.08
N GLU A 211 -25.36 7.39 -10.81
CA GLU A 211 -24.22 8.02 -10.12
C GLU A 211 -23.15 6.99 -9.76
N LEU A 212 -23.57 5.74 -9.58
CA LEU A 212 -22.73 4.55 -9.46
C LEU A 212 -22.93 3.66 -10.71
N PRO A 213 -21.89 3.43 -11.53
CA PRO A 213 -21.99 2.54 -12.68
C PRO A 213 -22.19 1.08 -12.26
N HIS A 214 -23.15 0.40 -12.90
CA HIS A 214 -23.45 -1.02 -12.64
C HIS A 214 -22.28 -2.00 -12.91
N ASP A 215 -21.36 -1.60 -13.77
CA ASP A 215 -20.17 -2.35 -14.17
C ASP A 215 -18.96 -2.02 -13.29
N ASP A 216 -19.05 -1.00 -12.42
CA ASP A 216 -18.03 -0.65 -11.43
C ASP A 216 -18.25 -1.42 -10.11
N MET A 217 -18.10 -2.74 -10.20
CA MET A 217 -18.26 -3.63 -9.06
C MET A 217 -17.35 -3.31 -7.86
N PRO A 218 -16.09 -2.85 -8.03
CA PRO A 218 -15.28 -2.39 -6.90
C PRO A 218 -15.94 -1.27 -6.09
N GLN A 219 -16.52 -0.27 -6.74
CA GLN A 219 -17.23 0.82 -6.05
C GLN A 219 -18.48 0.30 -5.34
N LEU A 220 -19.25 -0.57 -5.99
CA LEU A 220 -20.45 -1.18 -5.40
C LEU A 220 -20.12 -2.01 -4.15
N ILE A 221 -19.11 -2.88 -4.25
CA ILE A 221 -18.65 -3.71 -3.13
C ILE A 221 -18.21 -2.81 -1.97
N ARG A 222 -17.44 -1.76 -2.28
CA ARG A 222 -16.96 -0.83 -1.26
C ARG A 222 -18.10 -0.07 -0.59
N PHE A 223 -19.12 0.32 -1.37
CA PHE A 223 -20.32 0.99 -0.85
C PHE A 223 -21.04 0.11 0.17
N ILE A 224 -21.23 -1.18 -0.16
CA ILE A 224 -21.85 -2.16 0.73
C ILE A 224 -21.00 -2.32 2.00
N GLN A 225 -19.68 -2.47 1.86
CA GLN A 225 -18.76 -2.60 3.00
C GLN A 225 -18.81 -1.39 3.94
N TYR A 226 -18.83 -0.17 3.40
CA TYR A 226 -18.94 1.06 4.19
C TYR A 226 -20.30 1.18 4.86
N THR A 227 -21.37 0.81 4.15
CA THR A 227 -22.73 0.81 4.69
C THR A 227 -22.88 -0.19 5.84
N ASP A 228 -22.36 -1.42 5.68
CA ASP A 228 -22.37 -2.46 6.72
C ASP A 228 -21.59 -1.99 7.95
N ALA A 229 -20.37 -1.46 7.76
CA ALA A 229 -19.54 -0.94 8.84
C ALA A 229 -20.22 0.22 9.58
N PHE A 230 -20.80 1.17 8.84
CA PHE A 230 -21.53 2.31 9.40
C PHE A 230 -22.77 1.87 10.20
N ARG A 231 -23.60 0.96 9.68
CA ARG A 231 -24.82 0.52 10.38
C ARG A 231 -24.52 -0.32 11.60
N SER A 232 -23.53 -1.21 11.51
CA SER A 232 -23.14 -2.11 12.60
C SER A 232 -22.26 -1.44 13.65
N GLN A 233 -21.70 -0.25 13.35
CA GLN A 233 -20.67 0.42 14.15
C GLN A 233 -19.41 -0.44 14.38
N LYS A 234 -19.19 -1.44 13.51
CA LYS A 234 -18.00 -2.27 13.54
C LYS A 234 -16.93 -1.64 12.65
N PRO A 235 -15.69 -1.47 13.15
CA PRO A 235 -14.62 -0.97 12.32
C PRO A 235 -14.29 -1.95 11.20
N LEU A 236 -13.89 -1.39 10.06
CA LEU A 236 -13.22 -2.14 9.01
C LEU A 236 -11.79 -2.45 9.44
N THR A 237 -11.30 -3.65 9.14
CA THR A 237 -9.95 -4.10 9.48
C THR A 237 -9.05 -4.16 8.25
N TYR A 238 -7.82 -3.69 8.40
CA TYR A 238 -6.87 -3.55 7.30
C TYR A 238 -5.51 -4.17 7.62
N THR A 239 -4.85 -4.70 6.58
CA THR A 239 -3.46 -5.14 6.62
C THR A 239 -2.49 -3.96 6.63
N ALA A 240 -1.20 -4.23 6.84
CA ALA A 240 -0.13 -3.22 6.89
C ALA A 240 -0.04 -2.35 5.62
N ASP A 241 -0.48 -2.88 4.48
CA ASP A 241 -0.55 -2.26 3.15
C ASP A 241 -1.97 -1.76 2.79
N LEU A 242 -2.82 -1.50 3.79
CA LEU A 242 -4.19 -0.99 3.67
C LEU A 242 -5.13 -1.83 2.79
N LYS A 243 -4.96 -3.14 2.79
CA LYS A 243 -5.94 -4.05 2.18
C LYS A 243 -6.95 -4.44 3.24
N LEU A 244 -8.24 -4.38 2.90
CA LEU A 244 -9.26 -4.94 3.79
C LEU A 244 -8.96 -6.40 4.06
N THR A 245 -9.06 -6.81 5.32
CA THR A 245 -8.85 -8.19 5.74
C THR A 245 -9.79 -8.57 6.86
N ASN A 246 -10.23 -9.82 6.85
CA ASN A 246 -10.97 -10.42 7.97
C ASN A 246 -10.08 -11.39 8.77
N ALA A 247 -8.80 -11.52 8.43
CA ALA A 247 -7.88 -12.45 9.07
C ALA A 247 -7.25 -11.79 10.31
N PRO A 248 -7.56 -12.22 11.55
CA PRO A 248 -7.10 -11.55 12.76
C PRO A 248 -5.58 -11.43 12.86
N SER A 249 -4.84 -12.41 12.35
CA SER A 249 -3.38 -12.43 12.35
C SER A 249 -2.73 -11.44 11.38
N GLN A 250 -3.51 -10.79 10.51
CA GLN A 250 -3.01 -9.83 9.52
C GLN A 250 -3.49 -8.40 9.80
N ILE A 251 -4.31 -8.19 10.84
CA ILE A 251 -4.84 -6.86 11.17
C ILE A 251 -3.69 -5.98 11.65
N ALA A 252 -3.45 -4.90 10.91
CA ALA A 252 -2.53 -3.84 11.27
C ALA A 252 -3.25 -2.54 11.65
N TYR A 253 -4.44 -2.28 11.10
CA TYR A 253 -5.23 -1.08 11.39
C TYR A 253 -6.72 -1.37 11.43
N THR A 254 -7.45 -0.47 12.07
CA THR A 254 -8.90 -0.41 12.05
C THR A 254 -9.34 0.95 11.49
N ALA A 255 -10.45 1.00 10.75
CA ALA A 255 -11.07 2.25 10.33
C ALA A 255 -12.53 2.30 10.77
N GLN A 256 -12.88 3.35 11.51
CA GLN A 256 -14.27 3.67 11.82
C GLN A 256 -14.89 4.42 10.65
N VAL A 257 -16.06 3.97 10.20
CA VAL A 257 -16.76 4.56 9.05
C VAL A 257 -17.87 5.47 9.54
N GLN A 258 -17.84 6.72 9.11
CA GLN A 258 -18.88 7.72 9.34
C GLN A 258 -19.46 8.17 8.00
N ARG A 259 -20.72 8.60 8.03
CA ARG A 259 -21.41 9.17 6.87
C ARG A 259 -21.77 10.62 7.15
N TYR A 260 -21.43 11.48 6.21
CA TYR A 260 -21.89 12.87 6.09
C TYR A 260 -22.73 12.98 4.81
N GLU A 261 -23.44 14.09 4.60
CA GLU A 261 -24.47 14.22 3.54
C GLU A 261 -24.02 13.67 2.18
N ASP A 262 -22.82 14.05 1.73
CA ASP A 262 -22.24 13.69 0.43
C ASP A 262 -20.93 12.91 0.54
N GLN A 263 -20.51 12.49 1.74
CA GLN A 263 -19.19 11.90 1.97
C GLN A 263 -19.19 10.70 2.93
N TRP A 264 -18.28 9.78 2.67
CA TRP A 264 -17.79 8.82 3.64
C TRP A 264 -16.53 9.38 4.30
N ARG A 265 -16.46 9.30 5.63
CA ARG A 265 -15.25 9.59 6.40
C ARG A 265 -14.76 8.31 7.06
N LEU A 266 -13.48 8.02 6.89
CA LEU A 266 -12.81 6.90 7.51
C LEU A 266 -11.77 7.41 8.49
N ASP A 267 -11.97 7.13 9.78
CA ASP A 267 -11.00 7.44 10.83
C ASP A 267 -10.18 6.19 11.13
N PHE A 268 -8.91 6.19 10.70
CA PHE A 268 -7.98 5.08 10.88
C PHE A 268 -7.24 5.17 12.22
N SER A 269 -7.08 4.01 12.86
CA SER A 269 -6.38 3.86 14.14
C SER A 269 -5.54 2.58 14.18
N THR A 270 -4.58 2.55 15.10
CA THR A 270 -3.88 1.31 15.48
C THR A 270 -4.86 0.35 16.18
N PRO A 271 -4.53 -0.95 16.31
CA PRO A 271 -5.32 -1.88 17.10
C PRO A 271 -5.42 -1.49 18.59
N SER A 272 -4.46 -0.71 19.10
CA SER A 272 -4.47 -0.09 20.43
C SER A 272 -5.39 1.13 20.53
N GLY A 273 -5.93 1.64 19.41
CA GLY A 273 -6.86 2.77 19.37
C GLY A 273 -6.20 4.14 19.16
N GLU A 274 -4.91 4.20 18.87
CA GLU A 274 -4.23 5.48 18.58
C GLU A 274 -4.65 5.98 17.21
N LYS A 275 -5.04 7.26 17.12
CA LYS A 275 -5.50 7.87 15.88
C LYS A 275 -4.33 8.08 14.92
N LEU A 276 -4.46 7.61 13.68
CA LEU A 276 -3.41 7.70 12.68
C LEU A 276 -3.74 8.75 11.63
N PHE A 277 -4.83 8.56 10.89
CA PHE A 277 -5.23 9.48 9.83
C PHE A 277 -6.74 9.40 9.56
N THR A 278 -7.26 10.44 8.93
CA THR A 278 -8.64 10.55 8.47
C THR A 278 -8.63 10.72 6.97
N GLU A 279 -9.46 9.95 6.27
CA GLU A 279 -9.67 10.07 4.82
C GLU A 279 -11.14 10.31 4.51
N HIS A 280 -11.39 11.08 3.45
CA HIS A 280 -12.74 11.35 2.97
C HIS A 280 -12.92 10.85 1.52
N TYR A 281 -14.08 10.27 1.26
CA TYR A 281 -14.45 9.71 -0.04
C TYR A 281 -15.84 10.20 -0.42
N LEU A 282 -16.08 10.35 -1.73
CA LEU A 282 -17.40 10.71 -2.22
C LEU A 282 -18.41 9.61 -1.87
N TYR A 283 -19.59 9.99 -1.36
CA TYR A 283 -20.62 9.04 -0.94
C TYR A 283 -21.02 8.06 -2.06
N ALA A 284 -21.29 8.61 -3.25
CA ALA A 284 -21.70 7.86 -4.43
C ALA A 284 -20.57 7.02 -5.06
N LYS A 285 -19.31 7.33 -4.74
CA LYS A 285 -18.10 6.69 -5.31
C LYS A 285 -17.10 6.48 -4.19
N PRO A 286 -17.29 5.48 -3.30
CA PRO A 286 -16.53 5.30 -2.06
C PRO A 286 -15.04 4.97 -2.22
N GLN A 287 -14.52 4.84 -3.45
CA GLN A 287 -13.09 4.78 -3.76
C GLN A 287 -12.54 6.08 -4.35
N LEU A 288 -13.40 7.06 -4.67
CA LEU A 288 -13.01 8.37 -5.15
C LEU A 288 -12.77 9.31 -3.97
N LYS A 289 -11.49 9.63 -3.72
CA LYS A 289 -11.08 10.56 -2.66
C LYS A 289 -11.71 11.94 -2.88
N HIS A 290 -12.34 12.49 -1.84
CA HIS A 290 -12.99 13.81 -1.90
C HIS A 290 -13.21 14.34 -0.48
N GLY A 291 -12.72 15.54 -0.17
CA GLY A 291 -12.75 16.15 1.16
C GLY A 291 -11.35 16.28 1.77
N ASP A 292 -11.28 16.41 3.10
CA ASP A 292 -10.02 16.64 3.80
C ASP A 292 -9.31 15.34 4.16
N PHE A 293 -7.99 15.36 4.09
CA PHE A 293 -7.12 14.27 4.47
C PHE A 293 -6.20 14.77 5.56
N VAL A 294 -6.22 14.11 6.71
CA VAL A 294 -5.53 14.57 7.92
C VAL A 294 -4.73 13.44 8.51
N TRP A 295 -3.46 13.68 8.81
CA TRP A 295 -2.58 12.78 9.55
C TRP A 295 -2.34 13.33 10.94
N TYR A 296 -2.22 12.44 11.91
CA TYR A 296 -2.04 12.79 13.32
C TYR A 296 -0.68 12.29 13.83
N TYR A 297 -0.22 12.88 14.93
CA TYR A 297 0.80 12.29 15.78
C TYR A 297 0.13 11.19 16.62
N PRO A 298 0.51 9.91 16.49
CA PRO A 298 -0.22 8.81 17.14
C PRO A 298 -0.34 8.96 18.66
N ALA A 299 0.74 9.43 19.31
CA ALA A 299 0.80 9.57 20.76
C ALA A 299 -0.08 10.69 21.34
N SER A 300 -0.30 11.79 20.59
CA SER A 300 -1.06 12.95 21.08
C SER A 300 -2.41 13.14 20.40
N GLY A 301 -2.64 12.52 19.24
CA GLY A 301 -3.82 12.75 18.40
C GLY A 301 -3.88 14.15 17.79
N ILE A 302 -2.81 14.94 17.90
CA ILE A 302 -2.70 16.29 17.32
C ILE A 302 -2.44 16.15 15.81
N LYS A 303 -3.02 17.06 15.00
CA LYS A 303 -2.79 17.10 13.56
C LYS A 303 -1.30 17.29 13.29
N ARG A 304 -0.76 16.52 12.35
CA ARG A 304 0.62 16.61 11.86
C ARG A 304 0.66 17.13 10.43
N ARG A 305 -0.30 16.73 9.60
CA ARG A 305 -0.38 17.12 8.20
C ARG A 305 -1.82 17.14 7.74
N GLU A 306 -2.16 18.07 6.85
CA GLU A 306 -3.43 18.03 6.15
C GLU A 306 -3.36 18.60 4.73
N TYR A 307 -4.26 18.11 3.88
CA TYR A 307 -4.59 18.69 2.58
C TYR A 307 -5.98 18.23 2.15
N SER A 308 -6.59 18.96 1.21
CA SER A 308 -7.90 18.60 0.67
C SER A 308 -7.75 17.93 -0.70
N VAL A 309 -8.69 17.06 -1.05
CA VAL A 309 -8.79 16.41 -2.36
C VAL A 309 -10.15 16.75 -2.95
N ASN A 310 -10.19 17.13 -4.22
CA ASN A 310 -11.43 17.34 -4.95
C ASN A 310 -11.57 16.31 -6.08
N LEU A 311 -12.47 15.34 -5.92
CA LEU A 311 -12.78 14.34 -6.95
C LEU A 311 -11.55 13.59 -7.45
N GLY A 312 -10.69 13.15 -6.53
CA GLY A 312 -9.44 12.46 -6.80
C GLY A 312 -8.24 13.37 -7.06
N GLU A 313 -8.44 14.67 -7.26
CA GLU A 313 -7.36 15.62 -7.48
C GLU A 313 -6.91 16.27 -6.16
N PRO A 314 -5.69 15.98 -5.66
CA PRO A 314 -5.20 16.60 -4.43
C PRO A 314 -4.94 18.09 -4.64
N SER A 315 -5.28 18.88 -3.62
CA SER A 315 -4.93 20.31 -3.56
C SER A 315 -3.42 20.47 -3.65
N LYS A 316 -3.01 21.54 -4.33
CA LYS A 316 -1.60 21.95 -4.37
C LYS A 316 -1.13 22.44 -3.00
N SER A 317 -2.05 22.87 -2.13
CA SER A 317 -1.72 23.36 -0.79
C SER A 317 -1.68 22.23 0.22
N GLN A 318 -0.63 22.20 1.03
CA GLN A 318 -0.48 21.26 2.15
C GLN A 318 0.02 21.98 3.39
N TYR A 319 -0.51 21.59 4.54
CA TYR A 319 -0.13 22.15 5.84
C TYR A 319 0.49 21.07 6.71
N TYR A 320 1.53 21.46 7.45
CA TYR A 320 2.25 20.62 8.38
C TYR A 320 2.31 21.33 9.72
N TYR A 321 2.21 20.58 10.80
CA TYR A 321 2.08 21.10 12.15
C TYR A 321 3.15 20.50 13.05
N HIS A 322 3.57 21.28 14.04
CA HIS A 322 4.42 20.84 15.14
C HIS A 322 3.66 19.89 16.08
N PRO A 323 4.36 19.10 16.92
CA PRO A 323 3.72 18.23 17.91
C PRO A 323 2.82 18.94 18.93
N ASN A 324 2.96 20.26 19.10
CA ASN A 324 2.09 21.07 19.96
C ASN A 324 0.85 21.62 19.24
N GLY A 325 0.70 21.37 17.93
CA GLY A 325 -0.45 21.77 17.12
C GLY A 325 -0.28 23.10 16.39
N GLU A 326 0.80 23.84 16.64
CA GLU A 326 1.10 25.06 15.89
C GLU A 326 1.50 24.73 14.46
N LEU A 327 1.17 25.61 13.52
CA LEU A 327 1.56 25.44 12.12
C LEU A 327 3.09 25.47 12.02
N GLN A 328 3.66 24.51 11.30
CA GLN A 328 5.09 24.48 10.97
C GLN A 328 5.31 24.97 9.53
N TYR A 329 4.59 24.39 8.58
CA TYR A 329 4.72 24.75 7.16
C TYR A 329 3.35 24.91 6.51
N GLY A 330 3.18 26.02 5.78
CA GLY A 330 2.17 26.15 4.74
C GLY A 330 2.86 26.08 3.38
N THR A 331 2.52 25.08 2.57
CA THR A 331 3.21 24.82 1.30
C THR A 331 2.28 24.86 0.10
N LEU A 332 2.84 25.11 -1.09
CA LEU A 332 2.16 25.07 -2.38
C LEU A 332 3.01 24.30 -3.40
N LEU A 333 2.46 23.24 -3.98
CA LEU A 333 3.04 22.52 -5.12
C LEU A 333 2.86 23.35 -6.40
N SER A 334 3.97 23.76 -7.00
CA SER A 334 3.97 24.44 -8.31
C SER A 334 3.90 23.43 -9.47
N ASP A 335 3.56 23.93 -10.68
CA ASP A 335 3.37 23.11 -11.89
C ASP A 335 4.61 22.30 -12.34
N LYS A 336 5.79 22.58 -11.77
CA LYS A 336 7.03 21.81 -12.01
C LYS A 336 7.32 20.79 -10.89
N ASN A 337 6.31 20.42 -10.10
CA ASN A 337 6.43 19.59 -8.88
C ASN A 337 7.45 20.14 -7.87
N LYS A 338 7.65 21.46 -7.85
CA LYS A 338 8.49 22.10 -6.83
C LYS A 338 7.61 22.63 -5.71
N THR A 339 7.97 22.30 -4.47
CA THR A 339 7.30 22.81 -3.26
C THR A 339 7.75 24.23 -2.98
N LEU A 340 6.79 25.15 -2.83
CA LEU A 340 6.98 26.49 -2.32
C LEU A 340 6.52 26.56 -0.87
N TYR A 341 7.36 27.04 0.03
CA TYR A 341 7.08 27.25 1.44
C TYR A 341 6.57 28.67 1.63
N LEU A 342 5.25 28.81 1.71
CA LEU A 342 4.59 30.09 1.91
C LEU A 342 4.71 30.58 3.35
N GLN A 343 4.75 29.63 4.30
CA GLN A 343 4.92 29.88 5.72
C GLN A 343 5.91 28.86 6.27
N VAL A 344 6.81 29.33 7.12
CA VAL A 344 7.72 28.52 7.94
C VAL A 344 7.69 29.13 9.33
N GLN A 345 7.23 28.36 10.32
CA GLN A 345 6.99 28.85 11.66
C GLN A 345 7.66 27.96 12.71
N SER A 346 8.16 28.59 13.78
CA SER A 346 8.67 27.88 14.95
C SER A 346 7.53 27.30 15.80
N PRO A 347 7.83 26.42 16.78
CA PRO A 347 6.81 25.84 17.66
C PRO A 347 6.01 26.87 18.47
N ASP A 348 6.48 28.10 18.64
CA ASP A 348 5.76 29.21 19.29
C ASP A 348 4.99 30.11 18.29
N GLY A 349 4.90 29.69 17.02
CA GLY A 349 4.14 30.37 15.97
C GLY A 349 4.85 31.56 15.32
N GLN A 350 6.11 31.84 15.67
CA GLN A 350 6.87 32.93 15.06
C GLN A 350 7.31 32.58 13.63
N SER A 351 7.20 33.54 12.70
CA SER A 351 7.69 33.35 11.33
C SER A 351 9.22 33.28 11.31
N LEU A 352 9.76 32.22 10.71
CA LEU A 352 11.20 32.00 10.52
C LEU A 352 11.71 32.46 9.16
N VAL A 353 10.82 32.96 8.31
CA VAL A 353 11.12 33.53 7.00
C VAL A 353 10.56 34.95 6.88
N ASP A 354 11.23 35.77 6.07
CA ASP A 354 10.80 37.12 5.74
C ASP A 354 9.61 37.14 4.74
N GLY A 355 9.14 38.33 4.36
CA GLY A 355 8.03 38.49 3.40
C GLY A 355 8.33 37.93 1.99
N LYS A 356 9.60 37.69 1.65
CA LYS A 356 10.03 37.02 0.41
C LYS A 356 10.18 35.51 0.59
N GLY A 357 9.95 34.97 1.79
CA GLY A 357 10.14 33.56 2.10
C GLY A 357 11.61 33.14 2.21
N THR A 358 12.48 34.06 2.65
CA THR A 358 13.90 33.80 2.89
C THR A 358 14.19 33.75 4.39
N GLY A 359 14.94 32.76 4.84
CA GLY A 359 15.21 32.59 6.27
C GLY A 359 15.83 31.23 6.60
N THR A 360 15.89 30.91 7.89
CA THR A 360 16.52 29.69 8.39
C THR A 360 15.71 29.09 9.52
N GLU A 361 15.61 27.76 9.53
CA GLU A 361 14.95 26.99 10.57
C GLU A 361 15.95 26.00 11.19
N GLN A 362 15.86 25.79 12.50
CA GLN A 362 16.51 24.68 13.20
C GLN A 362 15.44 23.71 13.69
N VAL A 363 15.53 22.44 13.27
CA VAL A 363 14.58 21.38 13.62
C VAL A 363 15.31 20.28 14.36
N TYR A 364 14.90 19.99 15.60
CA TYR A 364 15.37 18.82 16.32
C TYR A 364 14.56 17.59 15.92
N ASP A 365 15.22 16.64 15.27
CA ASP A 365 14.67 15.33 14.94
C ASP A 365 14.78 14.41 16.17
N GLN A 366 13.65 14.21 16.86
CA GLN A 366 13.58 13.38 18.06
C GLN A 366 13.78 11.88 17.77
N VAL A 367 13.54 11.44 16.52
CA VAL A 367 13.65 10.02 16.16
C VAL A 367 15.10 9.62 16.02
N ILE A 368 15.89 10.46 15.36
CA ILE A 368 17.31 10.22 15.08
C ILE A 368 18.22 10.85 16.14
N GLY A 369 17.72 11.84 16.88
CA GLY A 369 18.48 12.55 17.91
C GLY A 369 19.47 13.56 17.34
N ARG A 370 19.05 14.37 16.35
CA ARG A 370 19.93 15.37 15.70
C ARG A 370 19.21 16.67 15.35
N THR A 371 19.95 17.77 15.29
CA THR A 371 19.42 19.07 14.82
C THR A 371 19.74 19.28 13.35
N LEU A 372 18.71 19.51 12.55
CA LEU A 372 18.81 19.92 11.15
C LEU A 372 18.74 21.44 11.07
N VAL A 373 19.53 22.01 10.17
CA VAL A 373 19.43 23.40 9.73
C VAL A 373 18.85 23.40 8.32
N ARG A 374 17.81 24.19 8.11
CA ARG A 374 17.13 24.37 6.82
C ARG A 374 17.20 25.81 6.39
N GLU A 375 17.65 26.02 5.15
CA GLU A 375 17.76 27.35 4.55
C GLU A 375 16.69 27.50 3.48
N PHE A 376 15.98 28.62 3.55
CA PHE A 376 14.95 28.99 2.60
C PHE A 376 15.37 30.25 1.87
N GLN A 377 15.19 30.26 0.55
CA GLN A 377 15.39 31.43 -0.29
C GLN A 377 14.24 31.55 -1.28
N GLU A 378 13.60 32.71 -1.33
CA GLU A 378 12.47 32.97 -2.23
C GLU A 378 11.38 31.88 -2.16
N ARG A 379 11.01 31.47 -0.94
CA ARG A 379 10.01 30.42 -0.65
C ARG A 379 10.43 29.01 -1.07
N LYS A 380 11.70 28.76 -1.40
CA LYS A 380 12.20 27.42 -1.73
C LYS A 380 13.15 26.97 -0.65
N LEU A 381 13.05 25.71 -0.24
CA LEU A 381 14.09 25.07 0.53
C LEU A 381 15.32 24.89 -0.39
N THR A 382 16.43 25.53 -0.05
CA THR A 382 17.67 25.51 -0.87
C THR A 382 18.76 24.66 -0.26
N ALA A 383 18.78 24.54 1.07
CA ALA A 383 19.69 23.64 1.76
C ALA A 383 19.01 23.02 2.99
N SER A 384 19.42 21.80 3.33
CA SER A 384 19.06 21.10 4.56
C SER A 384 20.27 20.28 4.97
N TYR A 385 20.81 20.47 6.17
CA TYR A 385 22.00 19.77 6.63
C TYR A 385 22.04 19.60 8.15
N TYR A 386 22.92 18.74 8.64
CA TYR A 386 23.29 18.65 10.06
C TYR A 386 24.81 18.56 10.20
N ILE A 387 25.30 18.69 11.44
CA ILE A 387 26.69 18.42 11.78
C ILE A 387 26.75 17.03 12.43
N ASP A 388 27.56 16.13 11.88
CA ASP A 388 27.72 14.78 12.44
C ASP A 388 28.67 14.77 13.66
N GLU A 389 28.81 13.60 14.29
CA GLU A 389 29.69 13.41 15.46
C GLU A 389 31.16 13.75 15.20
N GLN A 390 31.57 13.77 13.94
CA GLN A 390 32.94 14.09 13.50
C GLN A 390 33.09 15.57 13.16
N GLY A 391 32.04 16.38 13.33
CA GLY A 391 32.04 17.80 12.97
C GLY A 391 31.86 18.06 11.46
N ARG A 392 31.55 17.03 10.66
CA ARG A 392 31.34 17.19 9.22
C ARG A 392 29.94 17.75 8.96
N LYS A 393 29.84 18.69 8.02
CA LYS A 393 28.56 19.19 7.52
C LYS A 393 28.00 18.19 6.52
N VAL A 394 26.93 17.49 6.90
CA VAL A 394 26.25 16.48 6.07
C VAL A 394 24.96 17.06 5.51
N TYR A 395 24.89 17.19 4.20
CA TYR A 395 23.73 17.73 3.51
C TYR A 395 22.68 16.64 3.26
N GLN A 396 21.41 16.97 3.42
CA GLN A 396 20.28 16.21 2.89
C GLN A 396 19.74 16.86 1.60
N LEU A 397 19.85 18.19 1.50
CA LEU A 397 19.57 18.97 0.30
C LEU A 397 20.74 19.90 0.02
N ALA A 398 21.20 19.90 -1.22
CA ALA A 398 22.22 20.79 -1.75
C ALA A 398 21.78 21.34 -3.12
N ASP A 399 22.52 22.32 -3.66
CA ASP A 399 22.22 22.96 -4.95
C ASP A 399 22.09 21.94 -6.09
N HIS A 400 22.95 20.91 -6.05
CA HIS A 400 22.84 19.71 -6.86
C HIS A 400 22.93 18.47 -5.98
N ASN A 401 21.81 17.79 -5.81
CA ASN A 401 21.80 16.55 -5.04
C ASN A 401 22.54 15.41 -5.75
N ALA A 402 23.12 14.53 -4.94
CA ALA A 402 23.52 13.21 -5.38
C ALA A 402 22.35 12.47 -6.03
N SER A 403 22.63 11.78 -7.13
CA SER A 403 21.63 11.06 -7.92
C SER A 403 22.18 9.73 -8.40
N VAL A 404 21.29 8.77 -8.67
CA VAL A 404 21.67 7.46 -9.22
C VAL A 404 21.80 7.55 -10.74
N LYS A 405 23.03 7.51 -11.25
CA LYS A 405 23.32 7.49 -12.68
C LYS A 405 22.76 6.24 -13.33
N GLN A 406 22.09 6.42 -14.46
CA GLN A 406 21.53 5.33 -15.28
C GLN A 406 20.53 4.43 -14.51
N LEU A 407 19.71 5.01 -13.64
CA LEU A 407 18.70 4.29 -12.85
C LEU A 407 17.83 3.31 -13.68
N LYS A 408 17.42 3.71 -14.89
CA LYS A 408 16.66 2.84 -15.81
C LYS A 408 17.41 1.56 -16.18
N LEU A 409 18.72 1.66 -16.46
CA LEU A 409 19.56 0.51 -16.76
C LEU A 409 19.73 -0.37 -15.52
N ILE A 410 19.93 0.25 -14.35
CA ILE A 410 20.03 -0.46 -13.09
C ILE A 410 18.78 -1.28 -12.84
N ASN A 411 17.59 -0.70 -12.92
CA ASN A 411 16.33 -1.41 -12.70
C ASN A 411 16.13 -2.57 -13.68
N LYS A 412 16.55 -2.41 -14.94
CA LYS A 412 16.56 -3.51 -15.91
C LYS A 412 17.48 -4.65 -15.44
N THR A 413 18.68 -4.34 -14.97
CA THR A 413 19.64 -5.34 -14.47
C THR A 413 19.16 -6.00 -13.18
N LEU A 414 18.64 -5.23 -12.22
CA LEU A 414 18.16 -5.75 -10.93
C LEU A 414 17.02 -6.75 -11.09
N SER A 415 16.19 -6.60 -12.12
CA SER A 415 15.15 -7.60 -12.44
C SER A 415 15.72 -8.99 -12.83
N SER A 416 16.99 -9.05 -13.25
CA SER A 416 17.69 -10.30 -13.58
C SER A 416 18.53 -10.87 -12.44
N LEU A 417 18.81 -10.06 -11.42
CA LEU A 417 19.61 -10.46 -10.26
C LEU A 417 18.66 -10.89 -9.13
N SER A 418 18.83 -12.12 -8.62
CA SER A 418 17.91 -12.74 -7.67
C SER A 418 18.02 -12.18 -6.24
N TYR A 419 17.82 -10.87 -6.04
CA TYR A 419 17.81 -10.24 -4.71
C TYR A 419 16.49 -10.43 -3.96
N TYR A 420 15.41 -10.85 -4.62
CA TYR A 420 14.12 -11.04 -3.97
C TYR A 420 14.13 -12.28 -3.05
N PRO A 421 13.86 -12.16 -1.74
CA PRO A 421 13.85 -13.30 -0.83
C PRO A 421 12.76 -14.33 -1.17
N LYS A 422 13.13 -15.60 -1.31
CA LYS A 422 12.22 -16.67 -1.76
C LYS A 422 11.03 -16.91 -0.81
N GLU A 423 11.22 -16.85 0.50
CA GLU A 423 10.13 -17.06 1.46
C GLU A 423 9.12 -15.91 1.46
N ASP A 424 9.58 -14.68 1.27
CA ASP A 424 8.69 -13.52 1.18
C ASP A 424 7.92 -13.51 -0.14
N ALA A 425 8.57 -13.93 -1.23
CA ALA A 425 7.91 -14.14 -2.53
C ALA A 425 6.78 -15.19 -2.42
N LYS A 426 6.97 -16.27 -1.66
CA LYS A 426 5.93 -17.28 -1.40
C LYS A 426 4.75 -16.74 -0.60
N LYS A 427 5.04 -15.88 0.39
CA LYS A 427 4.01 -15.25 1.22
C LYS A 427 3.29 -14.10 0.51
N GLY A 428 3.74 -13.74 -0.70
CA GLY A 428 3.19 -12.62 -1.46
C GLY A 428 3.49 -11.26 -0.82
N ILE A 429 4.55 -11.17 -0.02
CA ILE A 429 4.97 -9.93 0.63
C ILE A 429 5.67 -9.06 -0.41
N GLU A 430 5.24 -7.81 -0.53
CA GLU A 430 5.75 -6.75 -1.41
C GLU A 430 5.86 -5.45 -0.62
N GLY A 431 6.53 -4.44 -1.16
CA GLY A 431 6.48 -3.10 -0.60
C GLY A 431 7.75 -2.30 -0.76
N LEU A 432 7.83 -1.23 0.02
CA LEU A 432 8.91 -0.23 -0.03
C LEU A 432 9.83 -0.35 1.19
N VAL A 433 11.12 -0.61 0.94
CA VAL A 433 12.20 -0.43 1.92
C VAL A 433 12.84 0.93 1.68
N LEU A 434 13.05 1.70 2.74
CA LEU A 434 13.78 2.97 2.67
C LEU A 434 15.16 2.77 3.30
N VAL A 435 16.19 2.99 2.49
CA VAL A 435 17.59 2.84 2.89
C VAL A 435 18.22 4.22 2.97
N ARG A 436 18.69 4.62 4.14
CA ARG A 436 19.53 5.81 4.30
C ARG A 436 20.91 5.47 3.81
N VAL A 437 21.44 6.31 2.92
CA VAL A 437 22.77 6.18 2.36
C VAL A 437 23.54 7.47 2.65
N LEU A 438 24.66 7.36 3.35
CA LEU A 438 25.62 8.43 3.52
C LEU A 438 26.66 8.33 2.41
N LEU A 439 26.74 9.36 1.58
CA LEU A 439 27.66 9.47 0.46
C LEU A 439 28.81 10.41 0.84
N ASP A 440 30.04 10.00 0.54
CA ASP A 440 31.21 10.88 0.63
C ASP A 440 31.16 12.01 -0.42
N THR A 441 32.17 12.89 -0.38
CA THR A 441 32.31 13.98 -1.36
C THR A 441 32.52 13.49 -2.80
N SER A 442 32.95 12.24 -3.02
CA SER A 442 33.05 11.64 -4.36
C SER A 442 31.73 11.01 -4.83
N GLY A 443 30.71 10.97 -3.97
CA GLY A 443 29.43 10.31 -4.21
C GLY A 443 29.47 8.81 -3.95
N LYS A 444 30.45 8.26 -3.22
CA LYS A 444 30.48 6.83 -2.89
C LYS A 444 29.76 6.57 -1.55
N PRO A 445 28.99 5.47 -1.43
CA PRO A 445 28.41 5.08 -0.15
C PRO A 445 29.48 4.78 0.91
N GLU A 446 29.49 5.54 2.01
CA GLU A 446 30.30 5.28 3.21
C GLU A 446 29.52 4.41 4.22
N HIS A 447 28.23 4.70 4.38
CA HIS A 447 27.37 4.05 5.35
C HIS A 447 25.96 3.85 4.78
N THR A 448 25.34 2.71 5.12
CA THR A 448 23.98 2.38 4.71
C THR A 448 23.21 1.73 5.83
N GLU A 449 21.99 2.19 6.08
CA GLU A 449 21.09 1.60 7.07
C GLU A 449 19.65 1.58 6.57
N VAL A 450 18.86 0.62 7.05
CA VAL A 450 17.42 0.57 6.76
C VAL A 450 16.69 1.40 7.80
N VAL A 451 16.06 2.48 7.37
CA VAL A 451 15.21 3.33 8.26
C VAL A 451 13.75 2.88 8.24
N ARG A 452 13.31 2.29 7.12
CA ARG A 452 12.01 1.62 7.00
C ARG A 452 12.19 0.29 6.28
N GLY A 453 11.83 -0.80 6.93
CA GLY A 453 11.99 -2.14 6.38
C GLY A 453 10.66 -2.88 6.22
N ILE A 454 10.62 -3.96 5.42
CA ILE A 454 9.41 -4.79 5.20
C ILE A 454 9.47 -6.07 6.02
N THR A 455 10.53 -6.85 5.80
CA THR A 455 10.88 -8.07 6.52
C THR A 455 12.39 -8.05 6.74
N PRO A 456 12.92 -8.76 7.76
CA PRO A 456 14.37 -8.87 7.93
C PRO A 456 15.11 -9.33 6.67
N ALA A 457 14.51 -10.23 5.88
CA ALA A 457 15.12 -10.74 4.65
C ALA A 457 15.12 -9.71 3.50
N MET A 458 14.03 -8.97 3.30
CA MET A 458 13.98 -7.89 2.31
C MET A 458 14.89 -6.72 2.70
N ASN A 459 14.97 -6.40 3.99
CA ASN A 459 15.87 -5.37 4.51
C ASN A 459 17.33 -5.73 4.22
N GLN A 460 17.71 -6.98 4.50
CA GLN A 460 19.05 -7.46 4.20
C GLN A 460 19.34 -7.48 2.70
N ALA A 461 18.38 -7.87 1.86
CA ALA A 461 18.52 -7.81 0.41
C ALA A 461 18.74 -6.38 -0.10
N ALA A 462 17.98 -5.41 0.44
CA ALA A 462 18.15 -4.00 0.13
C ALA A 462 19.53 -3.47 0.55
N LEU A 463 20.05 -3.85 1.72
CA LEU A 463 21.40 -3.46 2.14
C LEU A 463 22.50 -4.10 1.27
N THR A 464 22.32 -5.37 0.89
CA THR A 464 23.28 -6.08 0.02
C THR A 464 23.42 -5.39 -1.34
N LEU A 465 22.34 -4.78 -1.85
CA LEU A 465 22.35 -4.00 -3.08
C LEU A 465 23.41 -2.89 -3.08
N PHE A 466 23.57 -2.17 -1.97
CA PHE A 466 24.53 -1.06 -1.86
C PHE A 466 25.97 -1.53 -1.61
N LYS A 467 26.15 -2.80 -1.20
CA LYS A 467 27.48 -3.43 -1.16
C LYS A 467 27.92 -3.92 -2.54
N ASP A 468 26.99 -4.08 -3.47
CA ASP A 468 27.28 -4.50 -4.83
C ASP A 468 28.03 -3.40 -5.60
N SER A 469 29.17 -3.77 -6.20
CA SER A 469 30.01 -2.85 -6.94
C SER A 469 29.30 -2.22 -8.13
N PHE A 470 28.29 -2.88 -8.70
CA PHE A 470 27.51 -2.34 -9.79
C PHE A 470 26.69 -1.12 -9.38
N ILE A 471 26.21 -1.07 -8.13
CA ILE A 471 25.35 -0.01 -7.62
C ILE A 471 26.19 1.09 -6.95
N ASN A 472 27.17 0.70 -6.14
CA ASN A 472 27.95 1.67 -5.36
C ASN A 472 28.73 2.67 -6.24
N MET A 473 29.07 2.32 -7.48
CA MET A 473 29.79 3.19 -8.42
C MET A 473 28.88 4.14 -9.23
N ARG A 474 27.56 4.13 -8.98
CA ARG A 474 26.58 4.83 -9.83
C ARG A 474 26.05 6.12 -9.25
N PHE A 475 26.44 6.49 -8.04
CA PHE A 475 26.04 7.77 -7.47
C PHE A 475 26.86 8.93 -8.07
N SER A 476 26.23 10.09 -8.24
CA SER A 476 26.93 11.36 -8.42
C SER A 476 27.24 11.98 -7.06
N ALA A 477 28.32 12.74 -6.97
CA ALA A 477 28.57 13.60 -5.81
C ALA A 477 27.46 14.66 -5.67
N GLY A 478 27.13 15.01 -4.43
CA GLY A 478 26.35 16.19 -4.11
C GLY A 478 27.21 17.45 -4.21
N ARG A 479 26.63 18.59 -4.59
CA ARG A 479 27.32 19.88 -4.64
C ARG A 479 26.53 21.01 -4.00
N HIS A 480 27.22 21.81 -3.21
CA HIS A 480 26.72 23.05 -2.66
C HIS A 480 27.78 24.14 -2.83
N GLN A 481 27.40 25.32 -3.30
CA GLN A 481 28.30 26.44 -3.56
C GLN A 481 29.51 26.08 -4.45
N LYS A 482 29.30 25.18 -5.42
CA LYS A 482 30.30 24.62 -6.36
C LYS A 482 31.33 23.67 -5.74
N GLU A 483 31.21 23.34 -4.46
CA GLU A 483 32.06 22.34 -3.80
C GLU A 483 31.33 21.00 -3.71
N ASP A 484 32.06 19.90 -3.86
CA ASP A 484 31.53 18.57 -3.62
C ASP A 484 31.37 18.35 -2.11
N VAL A 485 30.21 17.85 -1.68
CA VAL A 485 29.83 17.76 -0.26
C VAL A 485 29.45 16.34 0.15
N VAL A 486 29.59 16.04 1.44
CA VAL A 486 29.04 14.82 2.04
C VAL A 486 27.52 14.94 2.04
N GLN A 487 26.83 13.93 1.49
CA GLN A 487 25.38 13.95 1.34
C GLN A 487 24.73 12.69 1.90
N GLU A 488 23.74 12.88 2.75
CA GLU A 488 22.78 11.85 3.14
C GLU A 488 21.59 11.86 2.19
N VAL A 489 21.21 10.68 1.70
CA VAL A 489 20.04 10.52 0.85
C VAL A 489 19.24 9.31 1.27
N LEU A 490 17.92 9.42 1.19
CA LEU A 490 17.03 8.29 1.38
C LEU A 490 16.72 7.62 0.04
N VAL A 491 17.18 6.38 -0.11
CA VAL A 491 17.01 5.60 -1.33
C VAL A 491 15.84 4.62 -1.17
N PRO A 492 14.74 4.82 -1.89
CA PRO A 492 13.64 3.87 -1.94
C PRO A 492 14.00 2.62 -2.77
N VAL A 493 13.84 1.46 -2.16
CA VAL A 493 13.99 0.13 -2.78
C VAL A 493 12.63 -0.56 -2.76
N TYR A 494 12.04 -0.75 -3.93
CA TYR A 494 10.72 -1.34 -4.07
C TYR A 494 10.81 -2.81 -4.49
N PHE A 495 10.21 -3.69 -3.67
CA PHE A 495 10.06 -5.11 -3.95
C PHE A 495 8.67 -5.37 -4.54
N GLN A 496 8.63 -5.83 -5.78
CA GLN A 496 7.39 -6.16 -6.48
C GLN A 496 7.44 -7.55 -7.11
N ARG A 497 6.29 -8.19 -7.25
CA ARG A 497 6.15 -9.46 -7.96
C ARG A 497 5.58 -9.17 -9.34
N PHE A 498 6.33 -9.58 -10.35
CA PHE A 498 5.91 -9.47 -11.74
C PHE A 498 5.26 -10.78 -12.16
N TYR A 499 3.93 -10.77 -12.27
CA TYR A 499 3.17 -11.86 -12.88
C TYR A 499 3.01 -11.59 -14.38
N GLN A 500 3.93 -12.09 -15.21
CA GLN A 500 3.63 -12.23 -16.64
C GLN A 500 2.67 -13.42 -16.81
N PRO A 501 1.57 -13.27 -17.55
CA PRO A 501 0.52 -14.28 -17.64
C PRO A 501 0.99 -15.45 -18.51
N THR A 502 1.71 -16.41 -17.92
CA THR A 502 1.81 -17.76 -18.50
C THR A 502 0.44 -18.40 -18.35
N THR A 503 -0.39 -18.21 -19.38
CA THR A 503 -1.74 -18.77 -19.50
C THR A 503 -2.66 -18.43 -18.33
N TYR A 504 -3.20 -17.19 -18.37
CA TYR A 504 -4.44 -16.77 -17.73
C TYR A 504 -4.56 -17.20 -16.27
N TYR A 505 -3.80 -16.64 -15.35
CA TYR A 505 -4.38 -16.40 -14.03
C TYR A 505 -4.83 -14.95 -14.05
N HIS A 506 -6.14 -14.74 -14.08
CA HIS A 506 -6.69 -13.47 -13.65
C HIS A 506 -6.41 -13.36 -12.15
N HIS A 507 -5.19 -12.91 -11.80
CA HIS A 507 -5.11 -12.01 -10.67
C HIS A 507 -5.98 -10.82 -11.07
N TYR A 508 -7.22 -10.80 -10.57
CA TYR A 508 -7.81 -9.52 -10.31
C TYR A 508 -6.95 -8.93 -9.19
N ASN A 509 -5.98 -8.13 -9.58
CA ASN A 509 -5.20 -7.32 -8.66
C ASN A 509 -6.02 -6.04 -8.45
N PRO A 510 -6.79 -5.90 -7.35
CA PRO A 510 -7.50 -4.65 -7.08
C PRO A 510 -6.54 -3.46 -6.87
N PHE A 511 -5.22 -3.66 -6.85
CA PHE A 511 -4.21 -2.61 -6.74
C PHE A 511 -3.86 -1.91 -8.06
N PHE A 512 -4.57 -2.21 -9.16
CA PHE A 512 -4.52 -1.36 -10.37
C PHE A 512 -5.67 -0.34 -10.47
N ASN A 513 -6.55 -0.24 -9.46
CA ASN A 513 -7.49 0.87 -9.29
C ASN A 513 -7.24 1.60 -7.95
N ASN A 514 -5.98 1.74 -7.53
CA ASN A 514 -5.65 2.75 -6.52
C ASN A 514 -5.60 4.12 -7.23
N PRO A 515 -6.41 5.12 -6.84
CA PRO A 515 -6.29 6.48 -7.37
C PRO A 515 -4.95 7.14 -7.02
N ALA A 516 -4.08 6.49 -6.25
CA ALA A 516 -2.76 7.02 -5.93
C ALA A 516 -1.78 7.11 -7.11
N PHE A 517 -2.06 6.48 -8.27
CA PHE A 517 -1.34 6.74 -9.51
C PHE A 517 -2.19 6.40 -10.74
N MET A 518 -2.99 7.38 -11.20
CA MET A 518 -3.27 7.52 -12.62
C MET A 518 -2.40 8.64 -13.20
N PRO A 519 -2.09 8.58 -14.50
CA PRO A 519 -0.97 9.30 -15.09
C PRO A 519 -1.17 10.80 -14.94
N VAL A 520 -0.13 11.50 -14.47
CA VAL A 520 0.21 12.75 -15.16
C VAL A 520 0.26 12.34 -16.62
N THR A 521 -0.63 12.90 -17.46
CA THR A 521 -0.47 12.82 -18.93
C THR A 521 1.02 12.77 -19.24
N PRO A 522 1.55 11.79 -19.98
CA PRO A 522 2.92 11.92 -20.45
C PRO A 522 2.99 13.31 -21.07
N PRO A 523 3.94 14.19 -20.68
CA PRO A 523 4.07 15.46 -21.33
C PRO A 523 4.11 15.15 -22.83
N SER A 524 3.18 15.74 -23.57
CA SER A 524 3.22 15.74 -25.02
C SER A 524 4.67 16.05 -25.39
N ILE A 525 5.34 15.10 -26.03
CA ILE A 525 6.65 15.31 -26.61
C ILE A 525 6.53 16.61 -27.42
N PRO A 526 7.36 17.64 -27.17
CA PRO A 526 7.44 18.76 -28.10
C PRO A 526 7.82 18.15 -29.44
N ARG A 527 6.92 18.23 -30.42
CA ARG A 527 7.32 18.10 -31.81
C ARG A 527 8.24 19.29 -32.05
N PHE A 528 9.54 19.01 -32.16
CA PHE A 528 10.44 19.90 -32.88
C PHE A 528 10.14 19.77 -34.38
#